data_AF-A0A1H5LES4-F1
#
_entry.id   AF-A0A1H5LES4-F1
#
_cell.length_a   1.000
_cell.length_b   1.000
_cell.length_c   1.000
_cell.angle_alpha   90.00
_cell.angle_beta   90.00
_cell.angle_gamma   90.00
#
_symmetry.space_group_name_H-M   'P 1'
#
loop_
_entity.id
_entity.type
_entity.pdbx_description
1 polymer ?
#
loop_
_entity_poly.entity_id
_entity_poly.type
_entity_poly.pdbx_seq_one_letter_code
_entity_poly.pdbx_strand_id
1 'polypeptide(L)'
;MKAINVLGISIAVISAMVAVAAHGRMDTTASNSGPKAEGIVDTNGNLHVPDAYRTTYQLLGSWAVAAGQGQGSKELHVVYASPGTIAAYRESGGFPDGAVLVKEVFQAATGQMTTGTVSHADNLKGWFVMVKDSKGRHAGNKLWGDGWGWSWFDAANPSITTSTDYRANCLSCHVPARTSDWVYIAGYPPLKR
;
A
#
# COMPACT_ATOMS: atom_id res chain seq x y z
N MET A 1 59.22 -19.68 -75.88
CA MET A 1 60.07 -18.49 -75.64
C MET A 1 59.81 -17.96 -74.24
N LYS A 2 60.87 -17.88 -73.41
CA LYS A 2 61.09 -17.11 -72.16
C LYS A 2 60.12 -17.36 -70.97
N ALA A 3 60.51 -17.96 -69.83
CA ALA A 3 61.47 -17.53 -68.77
C ALA A 3 61.02 -16.22 -68.07
N ILE A 4 61.03 -15.99 -66.74
CA ILE A 4 61.65 -16.59 -65.55
C ILE A 4 61.16 -15.78 -64.28
N ASN A 5 61.49 -16.26 -63.06
CA ASN A 5 61.55 -15.63 -61.71
C ASN A 5 60.34 -15.85 -60.75
N VAL A 6 60.42 -16.49 -59.56
CA VAL A 6 61.37 -16.66 -58.43
C VAL A 6 61.03 -15.77 -57.21
N LEU A 7 60.80 -16.48 -56.10
CA LEU A 7 60.92 -16.19 -54.64
C LEU A 7 60.04 -15.14 -53.93
N GLY A 8 59.56 -15.57 -52.76
CA GLY A 8 59.15 -14.71 -51.64
C GLY A 8 58.47 -15.51 -50.53
N ILE A 9 59.25 -16.06 -49.59
CA ILE A 9 58.76 -16.63 -48.33
C ILE A 9 58.46 -15.46 -47.38
N SER A 10 57.29 -15.47 -46.74
CA SER A 10 57.05 -14.81 -45.45
C SER A 10 56.00 -15.57 -44.64
N ILE A 11 56.41 -16.03 -43.47
CA ILE A 11 55.59 -16.70 -42.44
C ILE A 11 54.85 -15.62 -41.64
N ALA A 12 53.55 -15.79 -41.41
CA ALA A 12 52.87 -15.20 -40.26
C ALA A 12 51.69 -16.09 -39.84
N VAL A 13 51.87 -16.76 -38.72
CA VAL A 13 50.86 -17.50 -37.95
C VAL A 13 49.94 -16.48 -37.28
N ILE A 14 48.62 -16.56 -37.50
CA ILE A 14 47.63 -15.93 -36.61
C ILE A 14 46.52 -16.93 -36.31
N SER A 15 46.36 -17.14 -35.01
CA SER A 15 45.53 -18.11 -34.32
C SER A 15 44.02 -17.95 -34.56
N ALA A 16 43.35 -19.09 -34.50
CA ALA A 16 41.90 -19.25 -34.47
C ALA A 16 41.25 -18.62 -33.23
N MET A 17 40.06 -18.04 -33.41
CA MET A 17 39.01 -17.99 -32.39
C MET A 17 37.64 -18.12 -33.07
N VAL A 18 37.08 -19.33 -33.04
CA VAL A 18 35.65 -19.56 -33.27
C VAL A 18 34.98 -19.41 -31.90
N ALA A 19 34.30 -18.28 -31.68
CA ALA A 19 33.49 -18.10 -30.48
C ALA A 19 32.15 -18.84 -30.64
N VAL A 20 31.95 -19.89 -29.85
CA VAL A 20 30.67 -20.57 -29.70
C VAL A 20 29.75 -19.66 -28.88
N ALA A 21 28.70 -19.13 -29.51
CA ALA A 21 27.66 -18.36 -28.83
C ALA A 21 26.74 -19.29 -28.02
N ALA A 22 27.07 -19.48 -26.74
CA ALA A 22 26.15 -20.07 -25.78
C ALA A 22 24.97 -19.11 -25.56
N HIS A 23 23.78 -19.50 -26.02
CA HIS A 23 22.55 -18.80 -25.72
C HIS A 23 22.20 -19.05 -24.25
N GLY A 24 22.58 -18.10 -23.39
CA GLY A 24 22.16 -18.07 -21.99
C GLY A 24 20.65 -17.88 -21.91
N ARG A 25 19.94 -18.94 -21.50
CA ARG A 25 18.56 -18.89 -21.04
C ARG A 25 18.51 -18.00 -19.81
N MET A 26 18.04 -16.76 -19.97
CA MET A 26 17.65 -15.93 -18.84
C MET A 26 16.38 -16.51 -18.24
N ASP A 27 16.53 -17.38 -17.24
CA ASP A 27 15.45 -17.67 -16.31
C ASP A 27 15.11 -16.37 -15.60
N THR A 28 14.07 -15.70 -16.09
CA THR A 28 13.47 -14.58 -15.40
C THR A 28 12.63 -15.19 -14.28
N THR A 29 13.27 -15.51 -13.16
CA THR A 29 12.55 -15.60 -11.89
C THR A 29 11.99 -14.21 -11.63
N ALA A 30 10.73 -14.01 -12.01
CA ALA A 30 9.94 -12.89 -11.56
C ALA A 30 9.93 -12.95 -10.02
N SER A 31 10.79 -12.16 -9.39
CA SER A 31 10.70 -11.86 -7.97
C SER A 31 9.35 -11.18 -7.79
N ASN A 32 8.38 -11.94 -7.30
CA ASN A 32 7.06 -11.47 -6.94
C ASN A 32 7.12 -10.67 -5.62
N SER A 33 8.06 -9.73 -5.57
CA SER A 33 8.17 -8.73 -4.52
C SER A 33 7.24 -7.60 -4.92
N GLY A 34 5.96 -7.76 -4.58
CA GLY A 34 5.08 -6.61 -4.39
C GLY A 34 5.78 -5.57 -3.52
N PRO A 35 5.43 -4.28 -3.66
CA PRO A 35 6.14 -3.21 -2.97
C PRO A 35 6.18 -3.53 -1.47
N LYS A 36 7.40 -3.65 -0.93
CA LYS A 36 7.63 -3.81 0.51
C LYS A 36 6.83 -2.71 1.18
N ALA A 37 5.88 -3.08 2.03
CA ALA A 37 5.40 -2.16 3.04
C ALA A 37 6.66 -1.60 3.72
N GLU A 38 6.88 -0.30 3.61
CA GLU A 38 7.77 0.42 4.54
C GLU A 38 7.46 -0.13 5.93
N GLY A 39 8.50 -0.45 6.71
CA GLY A 39 8.38 -1.25 7.93
C GLY A 39 7.52 -0.55 8.97
N ILE A 40 6.19 -0.60 8.79
CA ILE A 40 5.18 0.15 9.53
C ILE A 40 4.96 -0.39 10.93
N VAL A 41 5.50 -1.58 11.18
CA VAL A 41 5.46 -2.28 12.45
C VAL A 41 6.87 -2.31 13.03
N ASP A 42 7.04 -1.78 14.24
CA ASP A 42 8.31 -1.88 14.96
C ASP A 42 8.54 -3.29 15.52
N THR A 43 9.68 -3.51 16.16
CA THR A 43 10.04 -4.81 16.75
C THR A 43 9.11 -5.26 17.87
N ASN A 44 8.35 -4.34 18.47
CA ASN A 44 7.39 -4.59 19.55
C ASN A 44 5.96 -4.81 19.01
N GLY A 45 5.75 -4.65 17.70
CA GLY A 45 4.43 -4.74 17.10
C GLY A 45 3.65 -3.42 17.13
N ASN A 46 4.27 -2.28 17.46
CA ASN A 46 3.59 -0.99 17.37
C ASN A 46 3.54 -0.51 15.93
N LEU A 47 2.39 0.00 15.51
CA LEU A 47 2.21 0.63 14.21
C LEU A 47 2.69 2.10 14.27
N HIS A 48 2.97 2.70 13.13
CA HIS A 48 3.01 4.15 12.93
C HIS A 48 2.27 4.55 11.66
N VAL A 49 2.01 5.84 11.45
CA VAL A 49 1.53 6.32 10.15
C VAL A 49 2.70 6.31 9.16
N PRO A 50 2.60 5.64 7.99
CA PRO A 50 3.71 5.62 7.03
C PRO A 50 3.99 7.02 6.50
N ASP A 51 5.24 7.42 6.29
CA ASP A 51 5.59 8.82 5.99
C ASP A 51 5.13 9.29 4.59
N ALA A 52 5.32 8.45 3.57
CA ALA A 52 5.12 8.85 2.17
C ALA A 52 3.77 8.42 1.57
N TYR A 53 2.85 7.88 2.38
CA TYR A 53 1.62 7.22 1.91
C TYR A 53 0.79 8.06 0.94
N ARG A 54 0.67 9.38 1.13
CA ARG A 54 -0.11 10.23 0.22
C ARG A 54 0.42 10.23 -1.23
N THR A 55 1.69 9.88 -1.42
CA THR A 55 2.34 9.82 -2.74
C THR A 55 2.60 8.39 -3.23
N THR A 56 2.69 7.42 -2.31
CA THR A 56 3.03 6.03 -2.63
C THR A 56 1.83 5.08 -2.56
N TYR A 57 0.78 5.44 -1.82
CA TYR A 57 -0.42 4.63 -1.65
C TYR A 57 -1.50 5.07 -2.63
N GLN A 58 -2.40 4.14 -2.93
CA GLN A 58 -3.50 4.38 -3.85
C GLN A 58 -4.71 4.87 -3.07
N LEU A 59 -5.37 5.94 -3.53
CA LEU A 59 -6.65 6.37 -2.97
C LEU A 59 -7.66 5.23 -3.11
N LEU A 60 -8.19 4.80 -1.98
CA LEU A 60 -9.19 3.74 -1.89
C LEU A 60 -10.60 4.33 -1.91
N GLY A 61 -10.82 5.48 -1.29
CA GLY A 61 -12.09 6.19 -1.32
C GLY A 61 -12.23 7.20 -0.19
N SER A 62 -13.41 7.80 -0.10
CA SER A 62 -13.72 8.82 0.90
C SER A 62 -15.11 8.65 1.50
N TRP A 63 -15.24 9.00 2.77
CA TRP A 63 -16.51 9.05 3.49
C TRP A 63 -16.81 10.47 3.94
N ALA A 64 -18.06 10.87 3.84
CA ALA A 64 -18.54 12.14 4.37
C ALA A 64 -19.50 11.84 5.52
N VAL A 65 -19.13 12.20 6.74
CA VAL A 65 -19.99 12.01 7.90
C VAL A 65 -20.90 13.23 8.00
N ALA A 66 -22.20 13.01 7.84
CA ALA A 66 -23.19 14.07 7.88
C ALA A 66 -23.09 14.94 9.14
N ALA A 67 -23.32 16.24 8.98
CA ALA A 67 -23.46 17.15 10.10
C ALA A 67 -24.61 16.71 11.01
N GLY A 68 -24.46 16.90 12.33
CA GLY A 68 -25.53 16.57 13.28
C GLY A 68 -26.75 17.48 13.15
N GLN A 69 -26.56 18.70 12.63
CA GLN A 69 -27.57 19.70 12.32
C GLN A 69 -27.10 20.53 11.12
N GLY A 70 -28.04 21.05 10.33
CA GLY A 70 -27.72 21.87 9.15
C GLY A 70 -27.28 21.07 7.92
N GLN A 71 -26.72 21.76 6.93
CA GLN A 71 -26.24 21.16 5.68
C GLN A 71 -24.76 20.76 5.78
N GLY A 72 -24.35 19.80 4.95
CA GLY A 72 -22.95 19.41 4.80
C GLY A 72 -22.50 18.30 5.75
N SER A 73 -21.18 18.23 5.94
CA SER A 73 -20.50 17.18 6.70
C SER A 73 -19.83 17.76 7.94
N LYS A 74 -19.78 16.99 9.03
CA LYS A 74 -18.94 17.32 10.20
C LYS A 74 -17.53 16.78 10.07
N GLU A 75 -17.36 15.68 9.34
CA GLU A 75 -16.06 15.06 9.10
C GLU A 75 -15.97 14.52 7.68
N LEU A 76 -14.75 14.52 7.15
CA LEU A 76 -14.39 13.81 5.93
C LEU A 76 -13.31 12.78 6.28
N HIS A 77 -13.51 11.55 5.82
CA HIS A 77 -12.51 10.50 5.98
C HIS A 77 -11.96 10.12 4.61
N VAL A 78 -10.64 10.07 4.47
CA VAL A 78 -9.97 9.73 3.21
C VAL A 78 -9.11 8.49 3.45
N VAL A 79 -9.29 7.47 2.63
CA VAL A 79 -8.67 6.16 2.85
C VAL A 79 -7.74 5.83 1.70
N TYR A 80 -6.53 5.39 2.04
CA TYR A 80 -5.51 4.95 1.11
C TYR A 80 -5.15 3.49 1.41
N ALA A 81 -4.74 2.76 0.36
CA ALA A 81 -4.27 1.40 0.46
C ALA A 81 -2.82 1.30 -0.05
N SER A 82 -1.99 0.53 0.65
CA SER A 82 -0.60 0.29 0.23
C SER A 82 -0.56 -0.26 -1.20
N PRO A 83 0.49 0.07 -1.98
CA PRO A 83 0.51 -0.24 -3.40
C PRO A 83 0.37 -1.75 -3.67
N GLY A 84 -0.36 -2.10 -4.73
CA GLY A 84 -0.69 -3.48 -5.08
C GLY A 84 -1.91 -4.05 -4.34
N THR A 85 -2.34 -3.46 -3.22
CA THR A 85 -3.51 -3.93 -2.45
C THR A 85 -4.78 -3.98 -3.29
N ILE A 86 -5.05 -2.95 -4.09
CA ILE A 86 -6.27 -2.88 -4.92
C ILE A 86 -6.27 -3.99 -6.00
N ALA A 87 -5.13 -4.20 -6.66
CA ALA A 87 -5.00 -5.24 -7.68
C ALA A 87 -5.19 -6.64 -7.08
N ALA A 88 -4.49 -6.93 -5.98
CA ALA A 88 -4.61 -8.21 -5.28
C ALA A 88 -6.03 -8.45 -4.73
N TYR A 89 -6.69 -7.41 -4.22
CA TYR A 89 -8.08 -7.50 -3.78
C TYR A 89 -9.01 -7.80 -4.96
N ARG A 90 -8.84 -7.11 -6.08
CA ARG A 90 -9.62 -7.40 -7.30
C ARG A 90 -9.40 -8.83 -7.75
N GLU A 91 -8.19 -9.39 -7.69
CA GLU A 91 -7.91 -10.76 -8.12
C GLU A 91 -8.51 -11.81 -7.18
N SER A 92 -8.35 -11.63 -5.86
CA SER A 92 -8.68 -12.66 -4.87
C SER A 92 -10.01 -12.47 -4.14
N GLY A 93 -10.56 -11.25 -4.14
CA GLY A 93 -11.72 -10.86 -3.34
C GLY A 93 -11.40 -10.53 -1.88
N GLY A 94 -10.12 -10.51 -1.47
CA GLY A 94 -9.70 -10.22 -0.10
C GLY A 94 -8.46 -9.35 -0.01
N PHE A 95 -8.24 -8.72 1.15
CA PHE A 95 -7.04 -7.93 1.37
C PHE A 95 -5.83 -8.88 1.52
N PRO A 96 -4.73 -8.67 0.76
CA PRO A 96 -3.55 -9.52 0.88
C PRO A 96 -2.86 -9.33 2.24
N ASP A 97 -2.18 -10.38 2.72
CA ASP A 97 -1.34 -10.29 3.93
C ASP A 97 -0.32 -9.14 3.80
N GLY A 98 -0.20 -8.32 4.84
CA GLY A 98 0.64 -7.12 4.83
C GLY A 98 0.02 -5.89 4.15
N ALA A 99 -1.21 -5.96 3.62
CA ALA A 99 -1.93 -4.78 3.16
C ALA A 99 -2.02 -3.73 4.28
N VAL A 100 -1.75 -2.47 3.95
CA VAL A 100 -1.88 -1.35 4.89
C VAL A 100 -3.01 -0.46 4.40
N LEU A 101 -3.95 -0.16 5.30
CA LEU A 101 -4.98 0.85 5.08
C LEU A 101 -4.70 2.04 5.99
N VAL A 102 -4.62 3.23 5.40
CA VAL A 102 -4.45 4.49 6.13
C VAL A 102 -5.72 5.31 5.92
N LYS A 103 -6.48 5.55 6.98
CA LYS A 103 -7.67 6.39 7.00
C LYS A 103 -7.33 7.69 7.71
N GLU A 104 -7.31 8.78 6.96
CA GLU A 104 -7.27 10.14 7.51
C GLU A 104 -8.68 10.53 7.99
N VAL A 105 -8.76 11.24 9.11
CA VAL A 105 -10.01 11.81 9.61
C VAL A 105 -9.82 13.31 9.75
N PHE A 106 -10.58 14.06 8.95
CA PHE A 106 -10.62 15.51 9.00
C PHE A 106 -11.92 15.98 9.64
N GLN A 107 -11.84 17.05 10.44
CA GLN A 107 -12.96 17.95 10.61
C GLN A 107 -13.23 18.64 9.26
N ALA A 108 -14.50 18.77 8.90
CA ALA A 108 -14.91 19.41 7.67
C ALA A 108 -15.33 20.87 7.90
N ALA A 109 -14.98 21.74 6.95
CA ALA A 109 -15.57 23.07 6.83
C ALA A 109 -16.62 23.05 5.73
N THR A 110 -17.77 23.71 5.96
CA THR A 110 -18.88 23.77 5.01
C THR A 110 -19.19 25.21 4.65
N GLY A 111 -19.37 25.48 3.35
CA GLY A 111 -19.69 26.81 2.85
C GLY A 111 -20.34 26.80 1.47
N GLN A 112 -20.81 27.96 1.03
CA GLN A 112 -21.37 28.13 -0.30
C GLN A 112 -20.25 28.24 -1.34
N MET A 113 -20.32 27.43 -2.39
CA MET A 113 -19.52 27.55 -3.61
C MET A 113 -20.43 27.75 -4.82
N THR A 114 -19.86 28.05 -5.98
CA THR A 114 -20.62 28.17 -7.24
C THR A 114 -21.33 26.87 -7.63
N THR A 115 -20.87 25.73 -7.11
CA THR A 115 -21.45 24.40 -7.29
C THR A 115 -22.49 24.02 -6.23
N GLY A 116 -22.80 24.90 -5.27
CA GLY A 116 -23.74 24.63 -4.17
C GLY A 116 -23.10 24.69 -2.78
N THR A 117 -23.83 24.24 -1.76
CA THR A 117 -23.28 24.03 -0.40
C THR A 117 -22.31 22.85 -0.42
N VAL A 118 -21.03 23.11 -0.13
CA VAL A 118 -19.95 22.12 -0.23
C VAL A 118 -19.21 22.02 1.10
N SER A 119 -18.86 20.78 1.47
CA SER A 119 -17.93 20.50 2.55
C SER A 119 -16.55 20.13 2.00
N HIS A 120 -15.49 20.60 2.64
CA HIS A 120 -14.11 20.25 2.32
C HIS A 120 -13.32 19.94 3.59
N ALA A 121 -12.19 19.26 3.44
CA ALA A 121 -11.30 18.94 4.54
C ALA A 121 -10.67 20.24 5.05
N ASP A 122 -10.65 20.41 6.36
CA ASP A 122 -10.14 21.62 7.01
C ASP A 122 -9.04 21.24 8.02
N ASN A 123 -9.42 20.72 9.17
CA ASN A 123 -8.48 20.37 10.24
C ASN A 123 -8.30 18.85 10.34
N LEU A 124 -7.07 18.35 10.23
CA LEU A 124 -6.79 16.93 10.45
C LEU A 124 -6.91 16.59 11.94
N LYS A 125 -7.71 15.57 12.26
CA LYS A 125 -7.88 15.04 13.62
C LYS A 125 -6.89 13.92 13.92
N GLY A 126 -6.61 13.08 12.93
CA GLY A 126 -5.68 11.97 13.09
C GLY A 126 -5.83 10.91 12.01
N TRP A 127 -5.23 9.77 12.27
CA TRP A 127 -5.20 8.62 11.38
C TRP A 127 -5.67 7.37 12.10
N PHE A 128 -6.43 6.56 11.38
CA PHE A 128 -6.62 5.17 11.71
C PHE A 128 -5.85 4.30 10.72
N VAL A 129 -4.95 3.46 11.23
CA VAL A 129 -4.12 2.58 10.43
C VAL A 129 -4.50 1.14 10.73
N MET A 130 -4.70 0.35 9.66
CA MET A 130 -4.89 -1.09 9.74
C MET A 130 -3.82 -1.81 8.92
N VAL A 131 -3.27 -2.91 9.45
CA VAL A 131 -2.30 -3.76 8.74
C VAL A 131 -2.80 -5.20 8.71
N LYS A 132 -2.96 -5.79 7.52
CA LYS A 132 -3.42 -7.17 7.39
C LYS A 132 -2.36 -8.13 7.93
N ASP A 133 -2.78 -9.03 8.81
CA ASP A 133 -1.96 -10.11 9.34
C ASP A 133 -2.76 -11.41 9.34
N SER A 134 -2.82 -12.05 8.18
CA SER A 134 -3.52 -13.34 8.05
C SER A 134 -2.78 -14.51 8.71
N LYS A 135 -1.52 -14.27 9.11
CA LYS A 135 -0.63 -15.28 9.70
C LYS A 135 -0.55 -15.22 11.22
N GLY A 136 -1.12 -14.20 11.87
CA GLY A 136 -1.10 -14.05 13.32
C GLY A 136 0.31 -13.85 13.89
N ARG A 137 1.14 -13.06 13.20
CA ARG A 137 2.53 -12.76 13.56
C ARG A 137 2.68 -12.04 14.90
N HIS A 138 1.63 -11.39 15.38
CA HIS A 138 1.64 -10.55 16.59
C HIS A 138 0.78 -11.12 17.73
N ALA A 139 0.77 -12.44 17.89
CA ALA A 139 0.02 -13.12 18.94
C ALA A 139 0.35 -12.55 20.34
N GLY A 140 -0.69 -12.24 21.12
CA GLY A 140 -0.56 -11.67 22.47
C GLY A 140 -0.43 -10.14 22.51
N ASN A 141 -0.23 -9.46 21.38
CA ASN A 141 -0.26 -8.00 21.33
C ASN A 141 -1.72 -7.50 21.29
N LYS A 142 -2.08 -6.57 22.19
CA LYS A 142 -3.44 -6.03 22.32
C LYS A 142 -3.91 -5.15 21.16
N LEU A 143 -3.00 -4.74 20.27
CA LEU A 143 -3.32 -3.99 19.06
C LEU A 143 -3.49 -4.91 17.84
N TRP A 144 -3.39 -6.22 18.02
CA TRP A 144 -3.48 -7.20 16.93
C TRP A 144 -4.52 -8.27 17.24
N GLY A 145 -5.32 -8.59 16.24
CA GLY A 145 -6.36 -9.59 16.35
C GLY A 145 -7.31 -9.55 15.17
N ASP A 146 -8.11 -10.61 15.02
CA ASP A 146 -9.09 -10.73 13.93
C ASP A 146 -8.48 -10.58 12.52
N GLY A 147 -7.20 -10.94 12.39
CA GLY A 147 -6.45 -10.89 11.13
C GLY A 147 -5.89 -9.52 10.77
N TRP A 148 -5.86 -8.57 11.72
CA TRP A 148 -5.42 -7.20 11.51
C TRP A 148 -4.64 -6.64 12.71
N GLY A 149 -3.72 -5.72 12.44
CA GLY A 149 -3.23 -4.74 13.41
C GLY A 149 -4.07 -3.47 13.32
N TRP A 150 -4.32 -2.81 14.45
CA TRP A 150 -5.26 -1.70 14.58
C TRP A 150 -4.63 -0.59 15.41
N SER A 151 -4.58 0.64 14.91
CA SER A 151 -4.07 1.76 15.68
C SER A 151 -4.62 3.11 15.24
N TRP A 152 -4.90 3.95 16.23
CA TRP A 152 -5.23 5.35 16.06
C TRP A 152 -4.06 6.25 16.46
N PHE A 153 -3.80 7.27 15.67
CA PHE A 153 -2.79 8.30 15.89
C PHE A 153 -3.43 9.67 15.85
N ASP A 154 -3.26 10.45 16.90
CA ASP A 154 -3.71 11.84 16.91
C ASP A 154 -2.85 12.67 15.95
N ALA A 155 -3.45 13.70 15.34
CA ALA A 155 -2.75 14.59 14.39
C ALA A 155 -1.45 15.19 14.95
N ALA A 156 -1.38 15.36 16.28
CA ALA A 156 -0.21 15.90 16.96
C ALA A 156 0.97 14.92 17.03
N ASN A 157 0.75 13.61 16.89
CA ASN A 157 1.80 12.61 16.97
C ASN A 157 1.50 11.38 16.08
N PRO A 158 1.95 11.38 14.81
CA PRO A 158 1.73 10.26 13.88
C PRO A 158 2.56 9.00 14.20
N SER A 159 3.50 9.07 15.14
CA SER A 159 4.42 7.97 15.45
C SER A 159 4.05 7.21 16.72
N ILE A 160 3.15 7.74 17.55
CA ILE A 160 2.73 7.11 18.81
C ILE A 160 1.22 6.94 18.81
N THR A 161 0.80 5.67 18.88
CA THR A 161 -0.63 5.32 18.95
C THR A 161 -1.21 5.71 20.31
N THR A 162 -2.45 6.19 20.33
CA THR A 162 -3.23 6.34 21.57
C THR A 162 -4.17 5.17 21.81
N SER A 163 -4.20 4.19 20.88
CA SER A 163 -4.90 2.93 21.10
C SER A 163 -4.15 2.06 22.11
N THR A 164 -4.90 1.39 22.98
CA THR A 164 -4.36 0.49 23.99
C THR A 164 -4.84 -0.94 23.81
N ASP A 165 -6.04 -1.12 23.24
CA ASP A 165 -6.62 -2.43 22.94
C ASP A 165 -7.59 -2.30 21.77
N TYR A 166 -7.38 -3.06 20.69
CA TYR A 166 -8.23 -2.97 19.50
C TYR A 166 -9.68 -3.37 19.79
N ARG A 167 -9.93 -4.28 20.74
CA ARG A 167 -11.28 -4.71 21.13
C ARG A 167 -12.04 -3.60 21.83
N ALA A 168 -11.34 -2.84 22.67
CA ALA A 168 -11.93 -1.71 23.39
C ALA A 168 -12.05 -0.46 22.51
N ASN A 169 -11.07 -0.19 21.64
CA ASN A 169 -10.98 1.07 20.92
C ASN A 169 -11.55 1.03 19.50
N CYS A 170 -11.54 -0.13 18.83
CA CYS A 170 -11.76 -0.21 17.37
C CYS A 170 -12.89 -1.17 16.98
N LEU A 171 -12.92 -2.36 17.60
CA LEU A 171 -13.66 -3.51 17.09
C LEU A 171 -15.17 -3.26 16.99
N SER A 172 -15.78 -2.61 17.98
CA SER A 172 -17.23 -2.36 18.00
C SER A 172 -17.73 -1.59 16.77
N CYS A 173 -16.96 -0.61 16.30
CA CYS A 173 -17.27 0.15 15.09
C CYS A 173 -17.10 -0.67 13.81
N HIS A 174 -16.33 -1.75 13.84
CA HIS A 174 -16.02 -2.60 12.69
C HIS A 174 -16.82 -3.91 12.64
N VAL A 175 -17.48 -4.31 13.73
CA VAL A 175 -18.36 -5.49 13.79
C VAL A 175 -19.39 -5.54 12.65
N PRO A 176 -20.07 -4.44 12.27
CA PRO A 176 -21.03 -4.49 11.17
C PRO A 176 -20.38 -4.79 9.81
N ALA A 177 -19.07 -4.57 9.67
CA ALA A 177 -18.29 -4.88 8.47
C ALA A 177 -17.58 -6.24 8.55
N ARG A 178 -17.87 -7.09 9.56
CA ARG A 178 -17.19 -8.38 9.75
C ARG A 178 -17.21 -9.27 8.51
N THR A 179 -18.31 -9.29 7.76
CA THR A 179 -18.46 -10.12 6.55
C THR A 179 -17.60 -9.64 5.39
N SER A 180 -17.14 -8.39 5.40
CA SER A 180 -16.20 -7.82 4.43
C SER A 180 -14.81 -7.65 5.04
N ASP A 181 -14.38 -8.65 5.83
CA ASP A 181 -13.07 -8.67 6.48
C ASP A 181 -12.83 -7.45 7.40
N TRP A 182 -13.89 -7.07 8.12
CA TRP A 182 -13.92 -5.95 9.05
C TRP A 182 -13.74 -4.57 8.42
N VAL A 183 -13.77 -4.46 7.10
CA VAL A 183 -13.57 -3.20 6.37
C VAL A 183 -14.84 -2.83 5.61
N TYR A 184 -15.34 -1.61 5.79
CA TYR A 184 -16.50 -1.13 5.02
C TYR A 184 -16.12 -0.90 3.56
N ILE A 185 -16.30 -1.89 2.68
CA ILE A 185 -15.83 -1.82 1.29
C ILE A 185 -16.76 -1.05 0.34
N ALA A 186 -17.99 -0.73 0.76
CA ALA A 186 -18.98 -0.08 -0.10
C ALA A 186 -18.53 1.32 -0.60
N GLY A 187 -17.75 2.04 0.21
CA GLY A 187 -17.19 3.35 -0.13
C GLY A 187 -15.86 3.28 -0.88
N TYR A 188 -15.45 2.11 -1.35
CA TYR A 188 -14.19 1.90 -2.06
C TYR A 188 -14.41 1.43 -3.51
N PRO A 189 -14.84 2.33 -4.42
CA PRO A 189 -15.02 2.01 -5.84
C PRO A 189 -13.82 1.31 -6.51
N PRO A 190 -12.56 1.66 -6.21
CA PRO A 190 -11.40 0.96 -6.77
C PRO A 190 -11.35 -0.53 -6.42
N LEU A 191 -12.03 -1.03 -5.39
CA LEU A 191 -12.05 -2.48 -5.11
C LEU A 191 -13.03 -3.25 -6.00
N LYS A 192 -13.97 -2.56 -6.66
CA LYS A 192 -14.90 -3.19 -7.60
C LYS A 192 -14.13 -3.67 -8.83
N ARG A 193 -14.54 -4.83 -9.35
CA ARG A 193 -14.12 -5.36 -10.66
C ARG A 193 -14.91 -4.66 -11.76
#